data_AF-A0A958GB74-F1
#
_entry.id   AF-A0A958GB74-F1
#
_cell.length_a   1.000
_cell.length_b   1.000
_cell.length_c   1.000
_cell.angle_alpha   90.00
_cell.angle_beta   90.00
_cell.angle_gamma   90.00
#
_symmetry.space_group_name_H-M   'P 1'
#
loop_
_entity.id
_entity.type
_entity.pdbx_description
1 polymer ?
#
loop_
_entity_poly.entity_id
_entity_poly.type
_entity_poly.pdbx_seq_one_letter_code
_entity_poly.pdbx_strand_id
1 'polypeptide(L)'
;MESTVNKMPQQEVARNYLALSREFQDSQLYRKAEDTLLVALDKLPHHPFVLARLASLYLKLDMQDKALETLNRLVKHHGNLSFPYFLRGRLHETLNDFPRAVQDYEWALQETSRDVYILHRLIPLLMKDGQVDKALHLIRAYQVKLDKPFLFAEHQAEALLQLGNNAAAFNKMRDALLNRPGSKHLLMRYLTLTNQSGKKKPEEVYQILQLSVPGLAPLHERDMTELQVQYLTQHENLSEALAKLEIVLQETPEDFHWRKKAAFLKLQMGLLEESVEEFRILFLQDSTDLEIRNVLENYFIVNGNLDNWKQLVQQVLQRHSNQIELFNYLRSIGKKKDWLAICELDYPAFMNELEQLNLACSDVQDVTFEKLPAYALEIFISQVAIHNQIPDPAALWTLIHSERQKKNQVPPFHPEDLEAAYPVWVFALHLYFLFKSYSDFDLSFNPREFQNEQTLVTIDFEDKPVYVDISQLILGENRRLKQVVKSDHGLRWRWAPGEAEPEIMLHEIRFFTEAQFKTALETLQTAIAAYQSEAVA
;
A
#
# COMPACT_ATOMS: atom_id res chain seq x y z
N MET A 1 -49.82 2.02 34.21
CA MET A 1 -49.09 1.00 33.43
C MET A 1 -48.32 1.72 32.35
N GLU A 2 -47.18 2.31 32.72
CA GLU A 2 -46.19 2.75 31.74
C GLU A 2 -45.10 1.69 31.70
N SER A 3 -44.88 1.22 30.48
CA SER A 3 -44.08 0.08 30.10
C SER A 3 -42.67 0.16 30.66
N THR A 4 -42.28 -0.91 31.35
CA THR A 4 -40.91 -1.36 31.55
C THR A 4 -40.09 -1.20 30.27
N VAL A 5 -39.35 -0.10 30.18
CA VAL A 5 -38.28 0.07 29.18
C VAL A 5 -37.29 -1.05 29.45
N ASN A 6 -37.31 -2.02 28.56
CA ASN A 6 -36.45 -3.19 28.55
C ASN A 6 -34.99 -2.71 28.38
N LYS A 7 -34.31 -2.41 29.48
CA LYS A 7 -32.87 -2.12 29.49
C LYS A 7 -32.16 -3.43 29.18
N MET A 8 -31.92 -3.69 27.90
CA MET A 8 -31.03 -4.77 27.47
C MET A 8 -29.71 -4.66 28.27
N PRO A 9 -29.21 -5.76 28.86
CA PRO A 9 -27.93 -5.77 29.57
C PRO A 9 -26.82 -5.16 28.71
N GLN A 10 -25.95 -4.33 29.29
CA GLN A 10 -24.84 -3.68 28.55
C GLN A 10 -23.97 -4.67 27.76
N GLN A 11 -23.85 -5.90 28.26
CA GLN A 11 -23.16 -6.99 27.57
C GLN A 11 -23.88 -7.48 26.30
N GLU A 12 -25.21 -7.53 26.32
CA GLU A 12 -26.03 -7.93 25.16
C GLU A 12 -26.02 -6.83 24.08
N VAL A 13 -26.08 -5.57 24.51
CA VAL A 13 -25.90 -4.41 23.62
C VAL A 13 -24.54 -4.46 22.93
N ALA A 14 -23.45 -4.59 23.70
CA ALA A 14 -22.11 -4.70 23.13
C ALA A 14 -21.99 -5.89 22.17
N ARG A 15 -22.52 -7.06 22.54
CA ARG A 15 -22.47 -8.28 21.72
C ARG A 15 -23.16 -8.09 20.36
N ASN A 16 -24.32 -7.45 20.31
CA ASN A 16 -25.05 -7.19 19.07
C ASN A 16 -24.29 -6.22 18.15
N TYR A 17 -23.79 -5.11 18.67
CA TYR A 17 -23.00 -4.16 17.88
C TYR A 17 -21.67 -4.76 17.40
N LEU A 18 -21.02 -5.59 18.23
CA LEU A 18 -19.80 -6.31 17.84
C LEU A 18 -20.07 -7.35 16.74
N ALA A 19 -21.19 -8.06 16.80
CA ALA A 19 -21.60 -9.00 15.76
C ALA A 19 -21.94 -8.26 14.46
N LEU A 20 -22.76 -7.20 14.53
CA LEU A 20 -23.16 -6.41 13.37
C LEU A 20 -21.97 -5.72 12.71
N SER A 21 -21.08 -5.11 13.49
CA SER A 21 -19.85 -4.51 12.95
C SER A 21 -18.95 -5.56 12.28
N ARG A 22 -18.96 -6.81 12.76
CA ARG A 22 -18.23 -7.92 12.14
C ARG A 22 -18.87 -8.32 10.83
N GLU A 23 -20.18 -8.50 10.77
CA GLU A 23 -20.91 -8.79 9.53
C GLU A 23 -20.68 -7.69 8.48
N PHE A 24 -20.74 -6.42 8.89
CA PHE A 24 -20.41 -5.30 8.00
C PHE A 24 -18.95 -5.29 7.58
N GLN A 25 -18.01 -5.67 8.44
CA GLN A 25 -16.60 -5.76 8.10
C GLN A 25 -16.31 -6.94 7.16
N ASP A 26 -16.96 -8.09 7.36
CA ASP A 26 -16.85 -9.29 6.52
C ASP A 26 -17.49 -9.04 5.15
N SER A 27 -18.57 -8.26 5.12
CA SER A 27 -19.20 -7.68 3.92
C SER A 27 -18.54 -6.38 3.43
N GLN A 28 -17.48 -5.95 4.12
CA GLN A 28 -16.62 -4.80 3.81
C GLN A 28 -17.24 -3.43 3.65
N LEU A 29 -18.39 -3.26 4.26
CA LEU A 29 -19.04 -2.00 4.49
C LEU A 29 -18.32 -1.30 5.66
N TYR A 30 -17.04 -0.96 5.48
CA TYR A 30 -16.17 -0.47 6.56
C TYR A 30 -16.69 0.80 7.23
N ARG A 31 -17.30 1.72 6.46
CA ARG A 31 -17.96 2.90 7.01
C ARG A 31 -19.15 2.52 7.90
N LYS A 32 -19.98 1.58 7.46
CA LYS A 32 -21.09 1.07 8.28
C LYS A 32 -20.57 0.33 9.53
N ALA A 33 -19.46 -0.40 9.41
CA ALA A 33 -18.82 -1.04 10.56
C ALA A 33 -18.29 -0.01 11.57
N GLU A 34 -17.64 1.06 11.09
CA GLU A 34 -17.20 2.19 11.91
C GLU A 34 -18.39 2.88 12.57
N ASP A 35 -19.40 3.30 11.81
CA ASP A 35 -20.62 3.94 12.32
C ASP A 35 -21.30 3.07 13.38
N THR A 36 -21.39 1.75 13.14
CA THR A 36 -21.96 0.77 14.08
C THR A 36 -21.17 0.75 15.40
N LEU A 37 -19.84 0.79 15.33
CA LEU A 37 -18.97 0.81 16.51
C LEU A 37 -19.01 2.17 17.22
N LEU A 38 -19.10 3.28 16.50
CA LEU A 38 -19.25 4.62 17.07
C LEU A 38 -20.58 4.75 17.81
N VAL A 39 -21.70 4.31 17.22
CA VAL A 39 -23.01 4.25 17.88
C VAL A 39 -22.96 3.34 19.12
N ALA A 40 -22.22 2.23 19.06
CA ALA A 40 -22.01 1.37 20.23
C ALA A 40 -21.25 2.10 21.34
N LEU A 41 -20.25 2.93 21.00
CA LEU A 41 -19.52 3.76 21.95
C LEU A 41 -20.36 4.91 22.50
N ASP A 42 -21.29 5.50 21.74
CA ASP A 42 -22.22 6.49 22.31
C ASP A 42 -23.05 5.91 23.45
N LYS A 43 -23.42 4.63 23.34
CA LYS A 43 -24.15 3.89 24.38
C LYS A 43 -23.23 3.33 25.46
N LEU A 44 -22.00 2.97 25.10
CA LEU A 44 -21.01 2.32 25.96
C LEU A 44 -19.62 2.99 25.79
N PRO A 45 -19.40 4.21 26.32
CA PRO A 45 -18.27 5.10 25.96
C PRO A 45 -16.86 4.52 26.15
N HIS A 46 -16.76 3.53 27.04
CA HIS A 46 -15.51 2.90 27.42
C HIS A 46 -15.61 1.38 27.34
N HIS A 47 -16.43 0.78 26.47
CA HIS A 47 -16.50 -0.69 26.44
C HIS A 47 -15.22 -1.30 25.82
N PRO A 48 -14.51 -2.19 26.52
CA PRO A 48 -13.16 -2.62 26.14
C PRO A 48 -13.14 -3.32 24.78
N PHE A 49 -14.08 -4.24 24.53
CA PHE A 49 -14.14 -4.97 23.27
C PHE A 49 -14.60 -4.11 22.08
N VAL A 50 -15.41 -3.07 22.32
CA VAL A 50 -15.87 -2.17 21.25
C VAL A 50 -14.73 -1.25 20.83
N LEU A 51 -14.02 -0.66 21.79
CA LEU A 51 -12.81 0.11 21.54
C LEU A 51 -11.73 -0.73 20.84
N ALA A 52 -11.50 -1.98 21.28
CA ALA A 52 -10.55 -2.88 20.65
C ALA A 52 -10.93 -3.22 19.19
N ARG A 53 -12.23 -3.43 18.94
CA ARG A 53 -12.75 -3.69 17.59
C ARG A 53 -12.59 -2.48 16.69
N LEU A 54 -12.88 -1.28 17.20
CA LEU A 54 -12.70 -0.02 16.47
C LEU A 54 -11.22 0.23 16.15
N ALA A 55 -10.33 0.06 17.12
CA ALA A 55 -8.89 0.15 16.90
C ALA A 55 -8.41 -0.87 15.84
N SER A 56 -8.87 -2.12 15.91
CA SER A 56 -8.53 -3.15 14.92
C SER A 56 -9.04 -2.81 13.52
N LEU A 57 -10.22 -2.19 13.42
CA LEU A 57 -10.76 -1.70 12.16
C LEU A 57 -9.88 -0.57 11.60
N TYR A 58 -9.48 0.40 12.42
CA TYR A 58 -8.57 1.47 12.00
C TYR A 58 -7.19 0.95 11.57
N LEU A 59 -6.63 -0.03 12.29
CA LEU A 59 -5.39 -0.69 11.88
C LEU A 59 -5.52 -1.38 10.51
N LYS A 60 -6.65 -2.05 10.24
CA LYS A 60 -6.92 -2.69 8.94
C LYS A 60 -7.05 -1.66 7.80
N LEU A 61 -7.51 -0.45 8.12
CA LEU A 61 -7.69 0.65 7.17
C LEU A 61 -6.47 1.57 7.08
N ASP A 62 -5.35 1.20 7.70
CA ASP A 62 -4.11 2.00 7.80
C ASP A 62 -4.33 3.42 8.36
N MET A 63 -5.35 3.60 9.21
CA MET A 63 -5.63 4.86 9.90
C MET A 63 -4.89 4.92 11.24
N GLN A 64 -3.58 5.12 11.18
CA GLN A 64 -2.66 4.96 12.32
C GLN A 64 -2.97 5.92 13.49
N ASP A 65 -3.25 7.19 13.22
CA ASP A 65 -3.56 8.19 14.25
C ASP A 65 -4.84 7.85 15.02
N LYS A 66 -5.91 7.50 14.29
CA LYS A 66 -7.18 7.08 14.90
C LYS A 66 -7.05 5.78 15.69
N ALA A 67 -6.25 4.84 15.18
CA ALA A 67 -5.96 3.60 15.89
C ALA A 67 -5.23 3.90 17.21
N LEU A 68 -4.19 4.74 17.19
CA LEU A 68 -3.42 5.11 18.39
C LEU A 68 -4.29 5.83 19.42
N GLU A 69 -5.10 6.79 19.00
CA GLU A 69 -6.03 7.50 19.88
C GLU A 69 -7.02 6.52 20.55
N THR A 70 -7.61 5.63 19.76
CA THR A 70 -8.57 4.63 20.26
C THR A 70 -7.91 3.66 21.24
N LEU A 71 -6.67 3.22 20.96
CA LEU A 71 -5.90 2.35 21.85
C LEU A 71 -5.46 3.06 23.14
N ASN A 72 -5.09 4.33 23.07
CA ASN A 72 -4.78 5.13 24.26
C ASN A 72 -6.00 5.32 25.16
N ARG A 73 -7.19 5.54 24.58
CA ARG A 73 -8.46 5.52 25.32
C ARG A 73 -8.70 4.16 25.97
N LEU A 74 -8.48 3.08 25.23
CA LEU A 74 -8.66 1.72 25.76
C LEU A 74 -7.72 1.44 26.94
N VAL A 75 -6.44 1.79 26.85
CA VAL A 75 -5.46 1.65 27.95
C VAL A 75 -5.82 2.54 29.14
N LYS A 76 -6.28 3.78 28.90
CA LYS A 76 -6.69 4.71 29.98
C LYS A 76 -7.83 4.15 30.84
N HIS A 77 -8.79 3.45 30.23
CA HIS A 77 -9.97 2.93 30.93
C HIS A 77 -9.85 1.46 31.33
N HIS A 78 -9.00 0.68 30.67
CA HIS A 78 -8.85 -0.78 30.85
C HIS A 78 -7.38 -1.21 30.94
N GLY A 79 -6.54 -0.40 31.56
CA GLY A 79 -5.10 -0.69 31.74
C GLY A 79 -4.79 -1.87 32.66
N ASN A 80 -5.80 -2.52 33.23
CA ASN A 80 -5.63 -3.78 33.94
C ASN A 80 -5.65 -5.02 33.02
N LEU A 81 -6.12 -4.87 31.78
CA LEU A 81 -6.20 -5.96 30.79
C LEU A 81 -4.90 -6.06 29.98
N SER A 82 -4.54 -7.28 29.57
CA SER A 82 -3.33 -7.53 28.77
C SER A 82 -3.48 -7.12 27.30
N PHE A 83 -4.62 -7.43 26.67
CA PHE A 83 -4.80 -7.24 25.22
C PHE A 83 -4.76 -5.78 24.73
N PRO A 84 -5.14 -4.73 25.50
CA PRO A 84 -4.94 -3.34 25.09
C PRO A 84 -3.48 -3.01 24.80
N TYR A 85 -2.58 -3.43 25.69
CA TYR A 85 -1.15 -3.22 25.52
C TYR A 85 -0.60 -4.05 24.38
N PHE A 86 -1.06 -5.30 24.20
CA PHE A 86 -0.67 -6.08 23.02
C PHE A 86 -1.06 -5.39 21.69
N LEU A 87 -2.28 -4.87 21.58
CA LEU A 87 -2.73 -4.18 20.36
C LEU A 87 -1.96 -2.88 20.11
N ARG A 88 -1.65 -2.13 21.17
CA ARG A 88 -0.85 -0.89 21.05
C ARG A 88 0.62 -1.17 20.76
N GLY A 89 1.20 -2.20 21.37
CA GLY A 89 2.53 -2.69 21.05
C GLY A 89 2.67 -3.10 19.59
N ARG A 90 1.66 -3.78 19.02
CA ARG A 90 1.62 -4.10 17.59
C ARG A 90 1.59 -2.87 16.69
N LEU A 91 0.79 -1.87 17.06
CA LEU A 91 0.77 -0.60 16.32
C LEU A 91 2.14 0.06 16.36
N HIS A 92 2.76 0.16 17.54
CA HIS A 92 4.10 0.73 17.68
C HIS A 92 5.15 -0.06 16.87
N GLU A 93 5.07 -1.39 16.83
CA GLU A 93 5.93 -2.23 15.99
C GLU A 93 5.74 -1.92 14.50
N THR A 94 4.50 -1.78 14.00
CA THR A 94 4.20 -1.38 12.61
C THR A 94 4.73 0.02 12.29
N LEU A 95 4.74 0.92 13.27
CA LEU A 95 5.30 2.27 13.17
C LEU A 95 6.83 2.31 13.34
N ASN A 96 7.49 1.15 13.48
CA ASN A 96 8.92 1.03 13.81
C ASN A 96 9.34 1.71 15.13
N ASP A 97 8.40 1.98 16.03
CA ASP A 97 8.68 2.47 17.38
C ASP A 97 8.90 1.30 18.35
N PHE A 98 10.07 0.67 18.22
CA PHE A 98 10.42 -0.51 19.00
C PHE A 98 10.46 -0.26 20.53
N PRO A 99 10.96 0.89 21.05
CA PRO A 99 10.97 1.13 22.49
C PRO A 99 9.58 1.14 23.12
N ARG A 100 8.60 1.81 22.50
CA ARG A 100 7.22 1.80 22.99
C ARG A 100 6.55 0.44 22.80
N ALA A 101 6.85 -0.26 21.71
CA ALA A 101 6.35 -1.61 21.48
C ALA A 101 6.82 -2.59 22.57
N VAL A 102 8.11 -2.55 22.93
CA VAL A 102 8.70 -3.37 24.01
C VAL A 102 7.99 -3.09 25.34
N GLN A 103 7.84 -1.82 25.71
CA GLN A 103 7.17 -1.43 26.95
C GLN A 103 5.73 -1.99 27.01
N ASP A 104 4.98 -1.85 25.92
CA ASP A 104 3.61 -2.35 25.82
C ASP A 104 3.54 -3.87 25.87
N TYR A 105 4.43 -4.58 25.18
CA TYR A 105 4.46 -6.04 25.25
C TYR A 105 4.84 -6.56 26.65
N GLU A 106 5.72 -5.86 27.37
CA GLU A 106 6.03 -6.18 28.76
C GLU A 106 4.82 -5.98 29.68
N TRP A 107 4.07 -4.88 29.52
CA TRP A 107 2.82 -4.68 30.24
C TRP A 107 1.76 -5.73 29.89
N ALA A 108 1.72 -6.17 28.64
CA ALA A 108 0.82 -7.23 28.20
C ALA A 108 1.19 -8.59 28.83
N LEU A 109 2.48 -8.83 29.10
CA LEU A 109 3.01 -10.01 29.78
C LEU A 109 2.99 -9.86 31.30
N GLN A 110 1.81 -9.62 31.88
CA GLN A 110 1.63 -9.72 33.34
C GLN A 110 2.07 -11.10 33.86
N GLU A 111 2.49 -11.19 35.13
CA GLU A 111 3.08 -12.37 35.78
C GLU A 111 2.29 -13.69 35.59
N THR A 112 0.98 -13.65 35.36
CA THR A 112 0.16 -14.85 35.14
C THR A 112 0.02 -15.26 33.66
N SER A 113 0.38 -14.39 32.71
CA SER A 113 0.19 -14.63 31.28
C SER A 113 1.06 -15.79 30.79
N ARG A 114 0.44 -16.71 30.05
CA ARG A 114 1.09 -17.83 29.35
C ARG A 114 1.10 -17.61 27.83
N ASP A 115 0.91 -16.37 27.40
CA ASP A 115 0.72 -16.02 25.99
C ASP A 115 2.06 -16.03 25.23
N VAL A 116 2.27 -17.10 24.45
CA VAL A 116 3.45 -17.31 23.63
C VAL A 116 3.47 -16.34 22.43
N TYR A 117 2.32 -15.82 22.00
CA TYR A 117 2.25 -14.90 20.86
C TYR A 117 2.91 -13.55 21.16
N ILE A 118 2.76 -13.05 22.39
CA ILE A 118 3.43 -11.81 22.81
C ILE A 118 4.94 -12.04 22.89
N LEU A 119 5.38 -13.20 23.40
CA LEU A 119 6.80 -13.55 23.49
C LEU A 119 7.48 -13.65 22.13
N HIS A 120 6.80 -14.20 21.12
CA HIS A 120 7.30 -14.23 19.74
C HIS A 120 7.60 -12.83 19.17
N ARG A 121 6.92 -11.79 19.67
CA ARG A 121 7.14 -10.39 19.27
C ARG A 121 8.19 -9.71 20.14
N LEU A 122 8.10 -9.89 21.47
CA LEU A 122 8.94 -9.20 22.44
C LEU A 122 10.41 -9.69 22.41
N ILE A 123 10.66 -11.00 22.34
CA ILE A 123 12.02 -11.55 22.46
C ILE A 123 12.95 -10.99 21.37
N PRO A 124 12.60 -11.02 20.06
CA PRO A 124 13.45 -10.42 19.03
C PRO A 124 13.67 -8.92 19.22
N LEU A 125 12.64 -8.19 19.68
CA LEU A 125 12.74 -6.75 19.92
C LEU A 125 13.71 -6.44 21.07
N LEU A 126 13.65 -7.19 22.18
CA LEU A 126 14.60 -7.05 23.29
C LEU A 126 16.04 -7.29 22.85
N MET A 127 16.26 -8.30 22.01
CA MET A 127 17.59 -8.59 21.47
C MET A 127 18.08 -7.47 20.55
N LYS A 128 17.21 -6.92 19.70
CA LYS A 128 17.53 -5.79 18.81
C LYS A 128 17.83 -4.51 19.59
N ASP A 129 17.16 -4.31 20.72
CA ASP A 129 17.37 -3.18 21.64
C ASP A 129 18.63 -3.35 22.52
N GLY A 130 19.33 -4.49 22.40
CA GLY A 130 20.54 -4.80 23.19
C GLY A 130 20.26 -5.34 24.59
N GLN A 131 18.99 -5.53 24.97
CA GLN A 131 18.56 -6.13 26.25
C GLN A 131 18.63 -7.68 26.20
N VAL A 132 19.77 -8.22 25.77
CA VAL A 132 19.96 -9.65 25.47
C VAL A 132 19.79 -10.52 26.73
N ASP A 133 20.32 -10.08 27.87
CA ASP A 133 20.17 -10.79 29.15
C ASP A 133 18.70 -10.90 29.59
N LYS A 134 17.92 -9.84 29.35
CA LYS A 134 16.48 -9.81 29.66
C LYS A 134 15.72 -10.79 28.78
N ALA A 135 16.03 -10.85 27.48
CA ALA A 135 15.51 -11.86 26.57
C ALA A 135 15.82 -13.29 27.05
N LEU A 136 17.06 -13.58 27.44
CA LEU A 136 17.45 -14.90 27.96
C LEU A 136 16.77 -15.26 29.28
N HIS A 137 16.58 -14.29 30.17
CA HIS A 137 15.83 -14.49 31.40
C HIS A 137 14.37 -14.82 31.10
N LEU A 138 13.74 -14.04 30.22
CA LEU A 138 12.34 -14.23 29.81
C LEU A 138 12.13 -15.60 29.15
N ILE A 139 13.00 -16.01 28.23
CA ILE A 139 12.95 -17.34 27.60
C ILE A 139 13.00 -18.43 28.66
N ARG A 140 13.99 -18.40 29.56
CA ARG A 140 14.17 -19.43 30.61
C ARG A 140 12.96 -19.50 31.55
N ALA A 141 12.45 -18.34 31.98
CA ALA A 141 11.28 -18.25 32.84
C ALA A 141 10.07 -18.92 32.18
N TYR A 142 9.83 -18.66 30.89
CA TYR A 142 8.69 -19.22 30.17
C TYR A 142 8.86 -20.67 29.74
N GLN A 143 10.09 -21.14 29.49
CA GLN A 143 10.38 -22.57 29.30
C GLN A 143 9.96 -23.39 30.53
N VAL A 144 10.30 -22.89 31.73
CA VAL A 144 9.90 -23.53 33.00
C VAL A 144 8.40 -23.40 33.23
N LYS A 145 7.85 -22.17 33.11
CA LYS A 145 6.42 -21.89 33.36
C LYS A 145 5.47 -22.71 32.49
N LEU A 146 5.88 -23.02 31.26
CA LEU A 146 5.07 -23.75 30.27
C LEU A 146 5.45 -25.23 30.15
N ASP A 147 6.45 -25.71 30.89
CA ASP A 147 7.02 -27.05 30.77
C ASP A 147 7.42 -27.39 29.32
N LYS A 148 8.13 -26.46 28.68
CA LYS A 148 8.60 -26.57 27.29
C LYS A 148 10.08 -26.18 27.21
N PRO A 149 11.02 -27.10 27.51
CA PRO A 149 12.45 -26.78 27.66
C PRO A 149 13.16 -26.28 26.38
N PHE A 150 12.54 -26.48 25.21
CA PHE A 150 13.06 -26.05 23.91
C PHE A 150 12.22 -24.94 23.27
N LEU A 151 11.26 -24.35 24.00
CA LEU A 151 10.53 -23.18 23.52
C LEU A 151 11.52 -22.02 23.31
N PHE A 152 11.47 -21.38 22.15
CA PHE A 152 12.40 -20.31 21.74
C PHE A 152 13.89 -20.72 21.74
N ALA A 153 14.21 -22.00 21.51
CA ALA A 153 15.61 -22.43 21.46
C ALA A 153 16.44 -21.68 20.40
N GLU A 154 15.83 -21.28 19.28
CA GLU A 154 16.47 -20.49 18.22
C GLU A 154 16.88 -19.09 18.74
N HIS A 155 15.93 -18.32 19.28
CA HIS A 155 16.23 -17.02 19.89
C HIS A 155 17.19 -17.13 21.08
N GLN A 156 17.12 -18.22 21.84
CA GLN A 156 18.06 -18.45 22.94
C GLN A 156 19.49 -18.65 22.42
N ALA A 157 19.67 -19.42 21.35
CA ALA A 157 20.97 -19.60 20.73
C ALA A 157 21.50 -18.30 20.11
N GLU A 158 20.66 -17.55 19.41
CA GLU A 158 21.01 -16.22 18.88
C GLU A 158 21.44 -15.25 19.99
N ALA A 159 20.70 -15.19 21.09
CA ALA A 159 21.05 -14.34 22.23
C ALA A 159 22.38 -14.78 22.88
N LEU A 160 22.64 -16.09 22.98
CA LEU A 160 23.92 -16.61 23.46
C LEU A 160 25.08 -16.25 22.52
N LEU A 161 24.88 -16.27 21.19
CA LEU A 161 25.87 -15.82 20.21
C LEU A 161 26.15 -14.32 20.35
N GLN A 162 25.13 -13.48 20.55
CA GLN A 162 25.32 -12.04 20.81
C GLN A 162 26.15 -11.76 22.06
N LEU A 163 26.05 -12.61 23.08
CA LEU A 163 26.90 -12.57 24.29
C LEU A 163 28.27 -13.24 24.10
N GLY A 164 28.60 -13.73 22.90
CA GLY A 164 29.87 -14.42 22.59
C GLY A 164 29.97 -15.86 23.12
N ASN A 165 28.87 -16.43 23.62
CA ASN A 165 28.84 -17.78 24.17
C ASN A 165 28.46 -18.83 23.10
N ASN A 166 29.35 -19.00 22.12
CA ASN A 166 29.10 -19.88 20.97
C ASN A 166 28.89 -21.33 21.37
N ALA A 167 29.65 -21.85 22.34
CA ALA A 167 29.53 -23.23 22.78
C ALA A 167 28.15 -23.52 23.38
N ALA A 168 27.63 -22.63 24.24
CA ALA A 168 26.29 -22.79 24.81
C ALA A 168 25.19 -22.67 23.74
N ALA A 169 25.35 -21.76 22.78
CA ALA A 169 24.39 -21.59 21.68
C ALA A 169 24.22 -22.88 20.86
N PHE A 170 25.32 -23.45 20.39
CA PHE A 170 25.29 -24.67 19.57
C PHE A 170 24.88 -25.91 20.36
N ASN A 171 25.28 -26.02 21.63
CA ASN A 171 24.76 -27.09 22.49
C ASN A 171 23.24 -27.00 22.62
N LYS A 172 22.69 -25.80 22.87
CA LYS A 172 21.25 -25.62 23.03
C LYS A 172 20.47 -25.93 21.76
N MET A 173 20.99 -25.51 20.59
CA MET A 173 20.38 -25.87 19.32
C MET A 173 20.49 -27.36 19.01
N ARG A 174 21.62 -28.00 19.33
CA ARG A 174 21.77 -29.45 19.20
C ARG A 174 20.78 -30.20 20.08
N ASP A 175 20.59 -29.78 21.33
CA ASP A 175 19.64 -30.42 22.24
C ASP A 175 18.19 -30.28 21.74
N ALA A 176 17.84 -29.10 21.18
CA ALA A 176 16.55 -28.89 20.54
C ALA A 176 16.36 -29.78 19.31
N LEU A 177 17.42 -29.99 18.53
CA LEU A 177 17.41 -30.87 17.37
C LEU A 177 17.32 -32.35 17.77
N LEU A 178 18.00 -32.78 18.84
CA LEU A 178 17.84 -34.13 19.41
C LEU A 178 16.40 -34.38 19.89
N ASN A 179 15.70 -33.36 20.38
CA ASN A 179 14.30 -33.46 20.75
C ASN A 179 13.37 -33.57 19.52
N ARG A 180 13.73 -32.96 18.39
CA ARG A 180 12.94 -32.94 17.14
C ARG A 180 13.83 -33.16 15.92
N PRO A 181 14.40 -34.35 15.73
CA PRO A 181 15.44 -34.58 14.72
C PRO A 181 14.91 -34.47 13.29
N GLY A 182 13.63 -34.78 13.07
CA GLY A 182 12.96 -34.60 11.78
C GLY A 182 12.57 -33.15 11.43
N SER A 183 12.91 -32.16 12.26
CA SER A 183 12.58 -30.76 11.98
C SER A 183 13.61 -30.13 11.03
N LYS A 184 13.29 -30.08 9.74
CA LYS A 184 14.09 -29.36 8.73
C LYS A 184 14.32 -27.89 9.10
N HIS A 185 13.30 -27.23 9.66
CA HIS A 185 13.41 -25.84 10.13
C HIS A 185 14.51 -25.67 11.18
N LEU A 186 14.52 -26.50 12.23
CA LEU A 186 15.55 -26.43 13.28
C LEU A 186 16.94 -26.75 12.73
N LEU A 187 17.06 -27.73 11.82
CA LEU A 187 18.33 -28.04 11.16
C LEU A 187 18.85 -26.87 10.32
N MET A 188 18.00 -26.28 9.48
CA MET A 188 18.37 -25.11 8.68
C MET A 188 18.80 -23.95 9.58
N ARG A 189 18.06 -23.70 10.67
CA ARG A 189 18.45 -22.65 11.61
C ARG A 189 19.79 -22.93 12.27
N TYR A 190 20.03 -24.17 12.72
CA TYR A 190 21.33 -24.58 13.27
C TYR A 190 22.46 -24.27 12.27
N LEU A 191 22.32 -24.69 11.02
CA LEU A 191 23.36 -24.53 9.98
C LEU A 191 23.58 -23.06 9.61
N THR A 192 22.51 -22.27 9.50
CA THR A 192 22.62 -20.82 9.28
C THR A 192 23.34 -20.12 10.43
N LEU A 193 23.06 -20.48 11.69
CA LEU A 193 23.77 -19.94 12.84
C LEU A 193 25.24 -20.36 12.83
N THR A 194 25.57 -21.60 12.43
CA THR A 194 26.97 -22.03 12.27
C THR A 194 27.69 -21.26 11.17
N ASN A 195 27.02 -20.89 10.07
CA ASN A 195 27.63 -20.06 9.03
C ASN A 195 27.99 -18.67 9.56
N GLN A 196 27.12 -18.09 10.39
CA GLN A 196 27.30 -16.76 10.96
C GLN A 196 28.45 -16.68 11.98
N SER A 197 28.68 -17.73 12.78
CA SER A 197 29.66 -17.69 13.88
C SER A 197 30.80 -18.70 13.77
N GLY A 198 30.79 -19.56 12.76
CA GLY A 198 31.66 -20.73 12.63
C GLY A 198 32.63 -20.63 11.46
N LYS A 199 33.83 -21.17 11.65
CA LYS A 199 34.85 -21.32 10.58
C LYS A 199 34.64 -22.55 9.68
N LYS A 200 33.61 -23.35 9.97
CA LYS A 200 33.37 -24.63 9.30
C LYS A 200 32.33 -24.46 8.22
N LYS A 201 32.54 -25.14 7.09
CA LYS A 201 31.60 -25.16 5.99
C LYS A 201 30.30 -25.88 6.40
N PRO A 202 29.12 -25.47 5.90
CA PRO A 202 27.84 -26.06 6.27
C PRO A 202 27.76 -27.57 5.99
N GLU A 203 28.46 -28.08 4.96
CA GLU A 203 28.52 -29.51 4.63
C GLU A 203 29.19 -30.32 5.75
N GLU A 204 30.30 -29.81 6.28
CA GLU A 204 31.05 -30.47 7.33
C GLU A 204 30.21 -30.55 8.61
N VAL A 205 29.51 -29.45 8.94
CA VAL A 205 28.63 -29.42 10.10
C VAL A 205 27.43 -30.36 9.89
N TYR A 206 26.82 -30.37 8.72
CA TYR A 206 25.72 -31.27 8.40
C TYR A 206 26.14 -32.75 8.50
N GLN A 207 27.31 -33.12 7.98
CA GLN A 207 27.88 -34.48 8.12
C GLN A 207 28.09 -34.86 9.59
N ILE A 208 28.61 -33.95 10.42
CA ILE A 208 28.76 -34.18 11.86
C ILE A 208 27.40 -34.40 12.53
N LEU A 209 26.38 -33.62 12.15
CA LEU A 209 25.02 -33.78 12.68
C LEU A 209 24.40 -35.10 12.23
N GLN A 210 24.60 -35.55 11.00
CA GLN A 210 24.12 -36.85 10.52
C GLN A 210 24.67 -38.01 11.34
N LEU A 211 25.92 -37.93 11.80
CA LEU A 211 26.54 -38.94 12.65
C LEU A 211 26.10 -38.88 14.12
N SER A 212 25.70 -37.71 14.61
CA SER A 212 25.44 -37.46 16.03
C SER A 212 23.95 -37.34 16.41
N VAL A 213 23.06 -37.12 15.43
CA VAL A 213 21.63 -36.94 15.63
C VAL A 213 20.86 -38.01 14.85
N PRO A 214 20.38 -39.07 15.52
CA PRO A 214 19.56 -40.10 14.89
C PRO A 214 18.24 -39.53 14.36
N GLY A 215 17.88 -39.89 13.12
CA GLY A 215 16.62 -39.42 12.49
C GLY A 215 16.66 -37.97 12.01
N LEU A 216 17.85 -37.42 11.78
CA LEU A 216 18.03 -36.08 11.27
C LEU A 216 17.29 -35.86 9.94
N ALA A 217 16.61 -34.73 9.81
CA ALA A 217 15.91 -34.34 8.59
C ALA A 217 16.89 -34.29 7.39
N PRO A 218 16.53 -34.86 6.23
CA PRO A 218 17.37 -34.77 5.04
C PRO A 218 17.31 -33.36 4.45
N LEU A 219 18.46 -32.87 3.98
CA LEU A 219 18.56 -31.65 3.17
C LEU A 219 18.69 -32.01 1.69
N HIS A 220 17.96 -31.27 0.85
CA HIS A 220 18.07 -31.39 -0.60
C HIS A 220 19.20 -30.50 -1.12
N GLU A 221 19.58 -30.71 -2.38
CA GLU A 221 20.61 -29.93 -3.05
C GLU A 221 20.34 -28.43 -3.02
N ARG A 222 19.08 -28.02 -3.27
CA ARG A 222 18.66 -26.61 -3.18
C ARG A 222 18.96 -26.00 -1.80
N ASP A 223 18.71 -26.74 -0.72
CA ASP A 223 18.94 -26.26 0.65
C ASP A 223 20.44 -26.11 0.94
N MET A 224 21.25 -27.06 0.48
CA MET A 224 22.70 -27.02 0.64
C MET A 224 23.33 -25.89 -0.18
N THR A 225 22.89 -25.67 -1.42
CA THR A 225 23.32 -24.53 -2.23
C THR A 225 23.00 -23.21 -1.54
N GLU A 226 21.79 -23.06 -0.97
CA GLU A 226 21.40 -21.86 -0.23
C GLU A 226 22.38 -21.56 0.92
N LEU A 227 22.73 -22.59 1.70
CA LEU A 227 23.68 -22.51 2.82
C LEU A 227 25.11 -22.22 2.36
N GLN A 228 25.57 -22.83 1.26
CA GLN A 228 26.91 -22.60 0.69
C GLN A 228 27.08 -21.15 0.23
N VAL A 229 26.12 -20.66 -0.57
CA VAL A 229 26.14 -19.29 -1.06
C VAL A 229 26.10 -18.32 0.12
N GLN A 230 25.27 -18.57 1.13
CA GLN A 230 25.24 -17.75 2.33
C GLN A 230 26.59 -17.75 3.08
N TYR A 231 27.20 -18.92 3.28
CA TYR A 231 28.51 -19.05 3.92
C TYR A 231 29.59 -18.27 3.19
N LEU A 232 29.68 -18.42 1.85
CA LEU A 232 30.66 -17.73 1.02
C LEU A 232 30.46 -16.22 1.05
N THR A 233 29.20 -15.76 0.98
CA THR A 233 28.86 -14.33 1.04
C THR A 233 29.29 -13.70 2.38
N GLN A 234 29.07 -14.39 3.49
CA GLN A 234 29.45 -13.91 4.83
C GLN A 234 30.97 -13.84 5.05
N HIS A 235 31.73 -14.66 4.32
CA HIS A 235 33.19 -14.67 4.36
C HIS A 235 33.83 -13.84 3.24
N GLU A 236 33.07 -12.92 2.63
CA GLU A 236 33.51 -12.01 1.57
C GLU A 236 34.03 -12.71 0.29
N ASN A 237 33.77 -14.02 0.13
CA ASN A 237 34.13 -14.80 -1.05
C ASN A 237 33.04 -14.69 -2.13
N LEU A 238 32.74 -13.46 -2.55
CA LEU A 238 31.61 -13.15 -3.44
C LEU A 238 31.75 -13.80 -4.83
N SER A 239 32.97 -13.92 -5.36
CA SER A 239 33.23 -14.54 -6.67
C SER A 239 32.90 -16.04 -6.69
N GLU A 240 33.29 -16.77 -5.64
CA GLU A 240 32.96 -18.19 -5.50
C GLU A 240 31.46 -18.38 -5.28
N ALA A 241 30.82 -17.48 -4.50
CA ALA A 241 29.38 -17.48 -4.29
C ALA A 241 28.61 -17.29 -5.61
N LEU A 242 29.05 -16.34 -6.44
CA LEU A 242 28.44 -16.07 -7.75
C LEU A 242 28.65 -17.24 -8.71
N ALA A 243 29.87 -17.79 -8.81
CA ALA A 243 30.14 -18.96 -9.66
C ALA A 243 29.26 -20.16 -9.28
N LYS A 244 29.00 -20.35 -7.98
CA LYS A 244 28.08 -21.39 -7.51
C LYS A 244 26.65 -21.16 -7.99
N LEU A 245 26.16 -19.92 -7.94
CA LEU A 245 24.84 -19.57 -8.46
C LEU A 245 24.76 -19.69 -9.99
N GLU A 246 25.81 -19.35 -10.72
CA GLU A 246 25.85 -19.49 -12.17
C GLU A 246 25.69 -20.94 -12.62
N ILE A 247 26.30 -21.89 -11.91
CA ILE A 247 26.10 -23.33 -12.17
C ILE A 247 24.63 -23.71 -12.00
N VAL A 248 23.97 -23.23 -10.95
CA VAL A 248 22.55 -23.51 -10.68
C VAL A 248 21.64 -22.87 -11.74
N LEU A 249 21.98 -21.66 -12.17
CA LEU A 249 21.26 -20.93 -13.21
C LEU A 249 21.47 -21.53 -14.61
N GLN A 250 22.54 -22.29 -14.87
CA GLN A 250 22.67 -23.05 -16.11
C GLN A 250 21.60 -24.14 -16.22
N GLU A 251 21.23 -24.77 -15.10
CA GLU A 251 20.18 -25.79 -15.05
C GLU A 251 18.78 -25.18 -14.94
N THR A 252 18.67 -24.03 -14.27
CA THR A 252 17.40 -23.32 -14.01
C THR A 252 17.47 -21.83 -14.37
N PRO A 253 17.57 -21.46 -15.66
CA PRO A 253 17.83 -20.07 -16.07
C PRO A 253 16.76 -19.07 -15.67
N GLU A 254 15.52 -19.52 -15.47
CA GLU A 254 14.37 -18.67 -15.16
C GLU A 254 13.97 -18.69 -13.68
N ASP A 255 14.77 -19.31 -12.78
CA ASP A 255 14.45 -19.33 -11.35
C ASP A 255 14.67 -17.94 -10.72
N PHE A 256 13.56 -17.26 -10.45
CA PHE A 256 13.53 -15.92 -9.86
C PHE A 256 14.36 -15.80 -8.58
N HIS A 257 14.31 -16.80 -7.69
CA HIS A 257 15.04 -16.77 -6.41
C HIS A 257 16.55 -16.73 -6.64
N TRP A 258 17.05 -17.57 -7.55
CA TRP A 258 18.49 -17.63 -7.85
C TRP A 258 18.98 -16.42 -8.64
N ARG A 259 18.19 -15.95 -9.60
CA ARG A 259 18.50 -14.72 -10.35
C ARG A 259 18.57 -13.50 -9.43
N LYS A 260 17.57 -13.32 -8.55
CA LYS A 260 17.56 -12.25 -7.55
C LYS A 260 18.80 -12.30 -6.67
N LYS A 261 19.16 -13.48 -6.16
CA LYS A 261 20.34 -13.65 -5.29
C LYS A 261 21.65 -13.35 -6.03
N ALA A 262 21.77 -13.76 -7.29
CA ALA A 262 22.92 -13.44 -8.13
C ALA A 262 23.01 -11.93 -8.42
N ALA A 263 21.89 -11.26 -8.71
CA ALA A 263 21.83 -9.81 -8.90
C ALA A 263 22.32 -9.03 -7.67
N PHE A 264 21.90 -9.43 -6.46
CA PHE A 264 22.39 -8.84 -5.22
C PHE A 264 23.88 -9.09 -4.98
N LEU A 265 24.41 -10.28 -5.30
CA LEU A 265 25.85 -10.53 -5.21
C LEU A 265 26.64 -9.67 -6.19
N LYS A 266 26.18 -9.53 -7.44
CA LYS A 266 26.78 -8.64 -8.43
C LYS A 266 26.79 -7.18 -7.94
N LEU A 267 25.70 -6.73 -7.30
CA LEU A 267 25.63 -5.40 -6.68
C LEU A 267 26.70 -5.24 -5.60
N GLN A 268 26.85 -6.22 -4.70
CA GLN A 268 27.86 -6.21 -3.63
C GLN A 268 29.29 -6.23 -4.18
N MET A 269 29.51 -6.87 -5.34
CA MET A 269 30.80 -6.90 -6.04
C MET A 269 31.12 -5.60 -6.79
N GLY A 270 30.20 -4.63 -6.85
CA GLY A 270 30.36 -3.40 -7.60
C GLY A 270 30.06 -3.52 -9.10
N LEU A 271 29.51 -4.65 -9.56
CA LEU A 271 29.05 -4.87 -10.93
C LEU A 271 27.66 -4.22 -11.11
N LEU A 272 27.61 -2.90 -10.95
CA LEU A 272 26.37 -2.14 -10.83
C LEU A 272 25.48 -2.25 -12.06
N GLU A 273 26.04 -2.06 -13.26
CA GLU A 273 25.27 -2.07 -14.52
C GLU A 273 24.65 -3.45 -14.81
N GLU A 274 25.42 -4.53 -14.66
CA GLU A 274 24.91 -5.89 -14.82
C GLU A 274 23.83 -6.23 -13.80
N SER A 275 24.02 -5.78 -12.55
CA SER A 275 23.07 -6.01 -11.47
C SER A 275 21.76 -5.26 -11.70
N VAL A 276 21.84 -3.99 -12.10
CA VAL A 276 20.67 -3.15 -12.37
C VAL A 276 19.88 -3.69 -13.55
N GLU A 277 20.53 -4.15 -14.63
CA GLU A 277 19.81 -4.73 -15.76
C GLU A 277 19.06 -6.00 -15.34
N GLU A 278 19.69 -6.85 -14.53
CA GLU A 278 19.04 -8.03 -13.97
C GLU A 278 17.85 -7.65 -13.07
N PHE A 279 18.00 -6.65 -12.21
CA PHE A 279 16.92 -6.15 -11.38
C PHE A 279 15.77 -5.55 -12.20
N ARG A 280 16.05 -4.88 -13.32
CA ARG A 280 15.01 -4.37 -14.23
C ARG A 280 14.18 -5.53 -14.81
N ILE A 281 14.84 -6.61 -15.24
CA ILE A 281 14.16 -7.80 -15.75
C ILE A 281 13.30 -8.44 -14.66
N LEU A 282 13.85 -8.62 -13.45
CA LEU A 282 13.13 -9.19 -12.31
C LEU A 282 11.95 -8.31 -11.88
N PHE A 283 12.11 -6.99 -11.89
CA PHE A 283 11.04 -6.04 -11.56
C PHE A 283 9.89 -6.08 -12.58
N LEU A 284 10.20 -6.30 -13.87
CA LEU A 284 9.17 -6.51 -14.90
C LEU A 284 8.43 -7.85 -14.72
N GLN A 285 9.05 -8.84 -14.09
CA GLN A 285 8.45 -10.14 -13.79
C GLN A 285 7.59 -10.09 -12.50
N ASP A 286 8.12 -9.52 -11.43
CA ASP A 286 7.44 -9.29 -10.15
C ASP A 286 7.78 -7.91 -9.58
N SER A 287 6.88 -6.96 -9.77
CA SER A 287 7.05 -5.59 -9.27
C SER A 287 6.52 -5.36 -7.86
N THR A 288 6.06 -6.41 -7.17
CA THR A 288 5.69 -6.33 -5.75
C THR A 288 6.90 -6.45 -4.82
N ASP A 289 8.05 -6.87 -5.35
CA ASP A 289 9.29 -7.01 -4.60
C ASP A 289 9.88 -5.64 -4.22
N LEU A 290 9.66 -5.25 -2.96
CA LEU A 290 10.12 -3.98 -2.41
C LEU A 290 11.65 -3.85 -2.38
N GLU A 291 12.39 -4.95 -2.23
CA GLU A 291 13.86 -4.89 -2.20
C GLU A 291 14.40 -4.49 -3.57
N ILE A 292 13.88 -5.13 -4.62
CA ILE A 292 14.26 -4.81 -6.01
C ILE A 292 13.86 -3.38 -6.35
N ARG A 293 12.63 -2.96 -5.99
CA ARG A 293 12.14 -1.60 -6.23
C ARG A 293 13.07 -0.56 -5.58
N ASN A 294 13.44 -0.76 -4.32
CA ASN A 294 14.29 0.18 -3.59
C ASN A 294 15.70 0.27 -4.21
N VAL A 295 16.27 -0.83 -4.70
CA VAL A 295 17.57 -0.82 -5.39
C VAL A 295 17.48 0.01 -6.68
N LEU A 296 16.47 -0.25 -7.52
CA LEU A 296 16.29 0.47 -8.79
C LEU A 296 15.99 1.96 -8.56
N GLU A 297 15.09 2.28 -7.64
CA GLU A 297 14.74 3.64 -7.25
C GLU A 297 16.00 4.42 -6.81
N ASN A 298 16.77 3.86 -5.89
CA ASN A 298 18.01 4.49 -5.42
C ASN A 298 19.00 4.70 -6.56
N TYR A 299 19.17 3.71 -7.45
CA TYR A 299 20.05 3.83 -8.61
C TYR A 299 19.63 5.00 -9.52
N PHE A 300 18.36 5.09 -9.90
CA PHE A 300 17.88 6.15 -10.78
C PHE A 300 17.91 7.53 -10.13
N ILE A 301 17.59 7.64 -8.83
CA ILE A 301 17.65 8.90 -8.09
C ILE A 301 19.09 9.41 -7.99
N VAL A 302 20.03 8.56 -7.57
CA VAL A 302 21.45 8.95 -7.42
C VAL A 302 22.05 9.39 -8.76
N ASN A 303 21.64 8.76 -9.86
CA ASN A 303 22.09 9.08 -11.20
C ASN A 303 21.33 10.26 -11.85
N GLY A 304 20.40 10.91 -11.14
CA GLY A 304 19.62 12.03 -11.67
C GLY A 304 18.62 11.66 -12.78
N ASN A 305 18.34 10.36 -12.95
CA ASN A 305 17.54 9.80 -14.03
C ASN A 305 16.12 9.44 -13.56
N LEU A 306 15.46 10.34 -12.83
CA LEU A 306 14.12 10.10 -12.28
C LEU A 306 13.09 9.81 -13.38
N ASP A 307 13.27 10.38 -14.58
CA ASP A 307 12.35 10.15 -15.68
C ASP A 307 12.48 8.74 -16.26
N ASN A 308 13.68 8.16 -16.30
CA ASN A 308 13.86 6.74 -16.66
C ASN A 308 13.21 5.81 -15.62
N TRP A 309 13.25 6.18 -14.35
CA TRP A 309 12.54 5.44 -13.30
C TRP A 309 11.04 5.47 -13.52
N LYS A 310 10.47 6.65 -13.79
CA LYS A 310 9.05 6.80 -14.12
C LYS A 310 8.68 5.96 -15.34
N GLN A 311 9.49 5.97 -16.40
CA GLN A 311 9.26 5.15 -17.60
C GLN A 311 9.28 3.66 -17.29
N LEU A 312 10.22 3.18 -16.47
CA LEU A 312 10.25 1.77 -16.05
C LEU A 312 9.01 1.40 -15.24
N VAL A 313 8.60 2.26 -14.31
CA VAL A 313 7.38 2.08 -13.53
C VAL A 313 6.14 2.09 -14.42
N GLN A 314 6.08 2.97 -15.42
CA GLN A 314 5.00 3.01 -16.43
C GLN A 314 4.95 1.72 -17.25
N GLN A 315 6.08 1.21 -17.74
CA GLN A 315 6.16 -0.06 -18.47
C GLN A 315 5.65 -1.23 -17.62
N VAL A 316 5.98 -1.24 -16.33
CA VAL A 316 5.48 -2.22 -15.37
C VAL A 316 3.97 -2.08 -15.21
N LEU A 317 3.45 -0.86 -15.04
CA LEU A 317 2.01 -0.62 -14.93
C LEU A 317 1.25 -1.02 -16.20
N GLN A 318 1.83 -0.83 -17.38
CA GLN A 318 1.26 -1.29 -18.65
C GLN A 318 1.15 -2.82 -18.72
N ARG A 319 2.16 -3.54 -18.21
CA ARG A 319 2.17 -5.03 -18.17
C ARG A 319 1.32 -5.60 -17.03
N HIS A 320 1.29 -4.89 -15.90
CA HIS A 320 0.67 -5.31 -14.64
C HIS A 320 -0.25 -4.19 -14.11
N SER A 321 -1.32 -3.90 -14.86
CA SER A 321 -2.27 -2.80 -14.60
C SER A 321 -2.99 -2.84 -13.26
N ASN A 322 -2.90 -3.98 -12.58
CA ASN A 322 -3.49 -4.26 -11.29
C ASN A 322 -2.70 -3.71 -10.09
N GLN A 323 -1.62 -2.96 -10.32
CA GLN A 323 -0.74 -2.46 -9.26
C GLN A 323 -1.03 -1.01 -8.88
N ILE A 324 -2.17 -0.80 -8.20
CA ILE A 324 -2.58 0.53 -7.73
C ILE A 324 -1.57 1.16 -6.78
N GLU A 325 -0.84 0.35 -6.00
CA GLU A 325 0.21 0.83 -5.10
C GLU A 325 1.37 1.46 -5.89
N LEU A 326 1.74 0.86 -7.02
CA LEU A 326 2.80 1.35 -7.88
C LEU A 326 2.36 2.63 -8.63
N PHE A 327 1.10 2.69 -9.05
CA PHE A 327 0.51 3.91 -9.63
C PHE A 327 0.44 5.05 -8.60
N ASN A 328 0.02 4.76 -7.37
CA ASN A 328 0.02 5.73 -6.27
C ASN A 328 1.44 6.18 -5.89
N TYR A 329 2.39 5.26 -5.92
CA TYR A 329 3.80 5.57 -5.70
C TYR A 329 4.34 6.49 -6.80
N LEU A 330 4.06 6.19 -8.07
CA LEU A 330 4.45 7.04 -9.22
C LEU A 330 3.91 8.48 -9.07
N ARG A 331 2.69 8.62 -8.56
CA ARG A 331 2.10 9.92 -8.20
C ARG A 331 2.81 10.60 -7.02
N SER A 332 3.25 9.84 -6.02
CA SER A 332 3.91 10.38 -4.84
C SER A 332 5.31 10.93 -5.12
N ILE A 333 6.03 10.32 -6.08
CA ILE A 333 7.35 10.79 -6.52
C ILE A 333 7.27 11.90 -7.57
N GLY A 334 6.09 12.09 -8.17
CA GLY A 334 5.80 13.24 -9.02
C GLY A 334 5.79 14.52 -8.20
N LYS A 335 6.40 15.59 -8.72
CA LYS A 335 6.33 16.93 -8.10
C LYS A 335 4.88 17.43 -7.98
N LYS A 336 3.98 16.94 -8.83
CA LYS A 336 2.55 17.29 -8.88
C LYS A 336 1.69 16.06 -8.77
N LYS A 337 0.50 16.20 -8.17
CA LYS A 337 -0.47 15.13 -7.96
C LYS A 337 -1.45 14.95 -9.12
N ASP A 338 -1.06 15.30 -10.33
CA ASP A 338 -1.86 15.07 -11.54
C ASP A 338 -2.00 13.57 -11.81
N TRP A 339 -3.23 13.07 -11.86
CA TRP A 339 -3.52 11.65 -12.14
C TRP A 339 -3.30 11.27 -13.60
N LEU A 340 -3.31 12.25 -14.52
CA LEU A 340 -3.17 12.03 -15.97
C LEU A 340 -1.79 12.42 -16.52
N ALA A 341 -0.87 12.89 -15.67
CA ALA A 341 0.46 13.37 -16.09
C ALA A 341 1.30 12.33 -16.87
N ILE A 342 1.03 11.05 -16.68
CA ILE A 342 1.74 9.95 -17.35
C ILE A 342 1.07 9.49 -18.64
N CYS A 343 -0.15 9.96 -18.91
CA CYS A 343 -0.87 9.61 -20.13
C CYS A 343 -0.17 10.24 -21.34
N GLU A 344 0.03 9.48 -22.41
CA GLU A 344 0.68 9.93 -23.64
C GLU A 344 -0.32 10.46 -24.68
N LEU A 345 -1.63 10.31 -24.44
CA LEU A 345 -2.66 10.84 -25.33
C LEU A 345 -2.59 12.37 -25.42
N ASP A 346 -2.66 12.87 -26.65
CA ASP A 346 -3.02 14.25 -26.99
C ASP A 346 -4.50 14.33 -27.37
N TYR A 347 -5.01 15.53 -27.61
CA TYR A 347 -6.42 15.76 -27.93
C TYR A 347 -6.89 14.99 -29.18
N PRO A 348 -6.19 15.03 -30.34
CA PRO A 348 -6.57 14.22 -31.50
C PRO A 348 -6.60 12.71 -31.22
N ALA A 349 -5.59 12.17 -30.53
CA ALA A 349 -5.54 10.75 -30.18
C ALA A 349 -6.69 10.36 -29.24
N PHE A 350 -6.99 11.20 -28.24
CA PHE A 350 -8.13 11.02 -27.36
C PHE A 350 -9.46 10.97 -28.14
N MET A 351 -9.67 11.90 -29.08
CA MET A 351 -10.89 11.92 -29.90
C MET A 351 -11.00 10.67 -30.80
N ASN A 352 -9.89 10.19 -31.35
CA ASN A 352 -9.86 8.96 -32.14
C ASN A 352 -10.18 7.71 -31.31
N GLU A 353 -9.68 7.62 -30.07
CA GLU A 353 -10.07 6.56 -29.13
C GLU A 353 -11.56 6.63 -28.81
N LEU A 354 -12.08 7.83 -28.60
CA LEU A 354 -13.48 8.07 -28.29
C LEU A 354 -14.42 7.63 -29.42
N GLU A 355 -14.07 7.93 -30.68
CA GLU A 355 -14.85 7.53 -31.87
C GLU A 355 -14.99 6.01 -32.02
N GLN A 356 -14.06 5.24 -31.47
CA GLN A 356 -14.09 3.78 -31.52
C GLN A 356 -14.94 3.16 -30.41
N LEU A 357 -15.34 3.94 -29.40
CA LEU A 357 -16.20 3.45 -28.32
C LEU A 357 -17.64 3.31 -28.78
N ASN A 358 -18.30 2.26 -28.32
CA ASN A 358 -19.74 2.12 -28.51
C ASN A 358 -20.47 2.64 -27.27
N LEU A 359 -20.67 3.96 -27.20
CA LEU A 359 -21.41 4.59 -26.11
C LEU A 359 -22.91 4.59 -26.39
N ALA A 360 -23.70 4.26 -25.38
CA ALA A 360 -25.14 4.50 -25.43
C ALA A 360 -25.44 6.01 -25.52
N CYS A 361 -26.50 6.36 -26.24
CA CYS A 361 -27.07 7.71 -26.22
C CYS A 361 -27.27 8.15 -24.76
N SER A 362 -26.70 9.30 -24.41
CA SER A 362 -26.68 9.75 -23.02
C SER A 362 -26.50 11.26 -22.90
N ASP A 363 -26.97 11.79 -21.77
CA ASP A 363 -27.00 13.21 -21.49
C ASP A 363 -25.90 13.59 -20.47
N VAL A 364 -25.04 14.54 -20.84
CA VAL A 364 -24.00 15.10 -19.94
C VAL A 364 -24.60 15.89 -18.77
N GLN A 365 -25.90 16.15 -18.78
CA GLN A 365 -26.62 16.78 -17.66
C GLN A 365 -27.05 15.79 -16.58
N ASP A 366 -26.79 14.48 -16.73
CA ASP A 366 -27.10 13.49 -15.71
C ASP A 366 -26.18 13.66 -14.48
N VAL A 367 -26.78 13.97 -13.33
CA VAL A 367 -26.09 14.15 -12.04
C VAL A 367 -25.78 12.84 -11.31
N THR A 368 -26.00 11.68 -11.94
CA THR A 368 -25.72 10.36 -11.35
C THR A 368 -24.25 10.20 -11.01
N PHE A 369 -23.34 10.83 -11.79
CA PHE A 369 -21.91 10.82 -11.48
C PHE A 369 -21.63 11.29 -10.05
N GLU A 370 -22.34 12.30 -9.51
CA GLU A 370 -22.14 12.83 -8.14
C GLU A 370 -22.42 11.78 -7.05
N LYS A 371 -23.24 10.78 -7.35
CA LYS A 371 -23.59 9.69 -6.43
C LYS A 371 -22.56 8.57 -6.42
N LEU A 372 -21.74 8.47 -7.48
CA LEU A 372 -20.71 7.46 -7.56
C LEU A 372 -19.56 7.79 -6.60
N PRO A 373 -19.03 6.78 -5.87
CA PRO A 373 -17.84 6.98 -5.07
C PRO A 373 -16.66 7.42 -5.95
N ALA A 374 -15.86 8.38 -5.47
CA ALA A 374 -14.70 8.90 -6.20
C ALA A 374 -13.70 7.82 -6.65
N TYR A 375 -13.61 6.69 -5.93
CA TYR A 375 -12.73 5.60 -6.32
C TYR A 375 -13.08 5.01 -7.71
N ALA A 376 -14.35 5.11 -8.15
CA ALA A 376 -14.77 4.61 -9.45
C ALA A 376 -14.14 5.44 -10.57
N LEU A 377 -14.16 6.76 -10.42
CA LEU A 377 -13.46 7.68 -11.31
C LEU A 377 -11.94 7.54 -11.18
N GLU A 378 -11.39 7.35 -9.97
CA GLU A 378 -9.96 7.08 -9.79
C GLU A 378 -9.51 5.84 -10.58
N ILE A 379 -10.30 4.77 -10.59
CA ILE A 379 -10.04 3.57 -11.39
C ILE A 379 -10.10 3.89 -12.89
N PHE A 380 -11.15 4.60 -13.34
CA PHE A 380 -11.26 5.02 -14.74
C PHE A 380 -10.04 5.81 -15.22
N ILE A 381 -9.67 6.84 -14.45
CA ILE A 381 -8.54 7.71 -14.76
C ILE A 381 -7.22 6.95 -14.71
N SER A 382 -7.04 6.03 -13.76
CA SER A 382 -5.85 5.18 -13.72
C SER A 382 -5.71 4.33 -14.98
N GLN A 383 -6.83 3.82 -15.53
CA GLN A 383 -6.80 3.04 -16.77
C GLN A 383 -6.40 3.90 -17.96
N VAL A 384 -7.01 5.07 -18.12
CA VAL A 384 -6.66 6.00 -19.20
C VAL A 384 -5.20 6.42 -19.11
N ALA A 385 -4.72 6.73 -17.90
CA ALA A 385 -3.36 7.16 -17.66
C ALA A 385 -2.32 6.06 -17.95
N ILE A 386 -2.62 4.80 -17.61
CA ILE A 386 -1.69 3.68 -17.76
C ILE A 386 -1.70 3.12 -19.18
N HIS A 387 -2.89 2.97 -19.77
CA HIS A 387 -3.07 2.24 -21.03
C HIS A 387 -3.13 3.13 -22.26
N ASN A 388 -3.25 4.45 -22.10
CA ASN A 388 -3.52 5.38 -23.20
C ASN A 388 -4.76 4.96 -24.02
N GLN A 389 -5.73 4.33 -23.35
CA GLN A 389 -6.97 3.82 -23.94
C GLN A 389 -8.13 4.15 -23.03
N ILE A 390 -9.27 4.49 -23.62
CA ILE A 390 -10.48 4.79 -22.87
C ILE A 390 -11.26 3.46 -22.74
N PRO A 391 -11.39 2.86 -21.54
CA PRO A 391 -12.11 1.59 -21.40
C PRO A 391 -13.61 1.80 -21.58
N ASP A 392 -14.29 0.95 -22.34
CA ASP A 392 -15.76 1.00 -22.45
C ASP A 392 -16.46 0.81 -21.09
N PRO A 393 -17.74 1.21 -20.93
CA PRO A 393 -18.44 1.12 -19.64
C PRO A 393 -18.48 -0.30 -19.03
N ALA A 394 -18.60 -1.34 -19.85
CA ALA A 394 -18.69 -2.72 -19.39
C ALA A 394 -17.32 -3.25 -18.92
N ALA A 395 -16.25 -2.91 -19.63
CA ALA A 395 -14.87 -3.19 -19.27
C ALA A 395 -14.50 -2.47 -17.96
N LEU A 396 -14.88 -1.18 -17.85
CA LEU A 396 -14.67 -0.39 -16.65
C LEU A 396 -15.43 -0.97 -15.44
N TRP A 397 -16.69 -1.38 -15.62
CA TRP A 397 -17.46 -2.05 -14.57
C TRP A 397 -16.76 -3.32 -14.09
N THR A 398 -16.31 -4.16 -15.03
CA THR A 398 -15.61 -5.42 -14.73
C THR A 398 -14.34 -5.18 -13.92
N LEU A 399 -13.57 -4.16 -14.29
CA LEU A 399 -12.38 -3.77 -13.56
C LEU A 399 -12.69 -3.26 -12.15
N ILE A 400 -13.65 -2.34 -12.01
CA ILE A 400 -14.07 -1.81 -10.71
C ILE A 400 -14.53 -2.97 -9.81
N HIS A 401 -15.29 -3.90 -10.35
CA HIS A 401 -15.75 -5.09 -9.63
C HIS A 401 -14.58 -5.98 -9.19
N SER A 402 -13.62 -6.25 -10.08
CA SER A 402 -12.43 -7.06 -9.79
C SER A 402 -11.53 -6.42 -8.70
N GLU A 403 -11.24 -5.12 -8.79
CA GLU A 403 -10.46 -4.39 -7.79
C GLU A 403 -11.11 -4.41 -6.41
N ARG A 404 -12.45 -4.33 -6.39
CA ARG A 404 -13.23 -4.47 -5.16
C ARG A 404 -13.14 -5.90 -4.63
N GLN A 405 -13.28 -6.92 -5.48
CA GLN A 405 -13.16 -8.31 -5.06
C GLN A 405 -11.79 -8.68 -4.49
N LYS A 406 -10.69 -8.12 -5.00
CA LYS A 406 -9.34 -8.31 -4.40
C LYS A 406 -9.27 -7.85 -2.95
N LYS A 407 -10.03 -6.80 -2.64
CA LYS A 407 -10.18 -6.30 -1.27
C LYS A 407 -11.18 -7.11 -0.47
N ASN A 408 -11.90 -8.08 -1.08
CA ASN A 408 -13.07 -8.86 -0.65
C ASN A 408 -14.39 -8.03 -0.61
N GLN A 409 -14.49 -7.01 -1.46
CA GLN A 409 -15.50 -5.94 -1.50
C GLN A 409 -16.42 -6.07 -2.74
N VAL A 410 -17.61 -5.45 -2.71
CA VAL A 410 -18.50 -5.28 -3.90
C VAL A 410 -18.78 -3.79 -4.15
N PRO A 411 -18.92 -3.31 -5.40
CA PRO A 411 -19.34 -1.93 -5.66
C PRO A 411 -20.73 -1.59 -5.04
N PRO A 412 -20.93 -0.39 -4.46
CA PRO A 412 -22.19 0.02 -3.85
C PRO A 412 -23.18 0.69 -4.84
N PHE A 413 -22.92 0.60 -6.13
CA PHE A 413 -23.73 1.12 -7.24
C PHE A 413 -23.86 0.03 -8.29
N HIS A 414 -24.77 0.20 -9.25
CA HIS A 414 -25.05 -0.77 -10.30
C HIS A 414 -24.36 -0.40 -11.63
N PRO A 415 -24.21 -1.34 -12.59
CA PRO A 415 -23.66 -1.05 -13.91
C PRO A 415 -24.36 0.12 -14.61
N GLU A 416 -25.68 0.23 -14.46
CA GLU A 416 -26.48 1.28 -15.08
C GLU A 416 -26.15 2.67 -14.51
N ASP A 417 -25.80 2.76 -13.22
CA ASP A 417 -25.35 4.01 -12.60
C ASP A 417 -23.99 4.44 -13.19
N LEU A 418 -23.12 3.48 -13.51
CA LEU A 418 -21.83 3.73 -14.17
C LEU A 418 -22.04 4.19 -15.61
N GLU A 419 -22.91 3.53 -16.36
CA GLU A 419 -23.26 3.93 -17.73
C GLU A 419 -23.83 5.34 -17.79
N ALA A 420 -24.66 5.73 -16.82
CA ALA A 420 -25.18 7.10 -16.72
C ALA A 420 -24.12 8.15 -16.34
N ALA A 421 -23.12 7.78 -15.53
CA ALA A 421 -22.05 8.68 -15.10
C ALA A 421 -20.92 8.84 -16.13
N TYR A 422 -20.69 7.80 -16.94
CA TYR A 422 -19.59 7.70 -17.90
C TYR A 422 -19.46 8.88 -18.88
N PRO A 423 -20.55 9.42 -19.47
CA PRO A 423 -20.51 10.54 -20.41
C PRO A 423 -19.92 11.81 -19.80
N VAL A 424 -20.25 12.08 -18.54
CA VAL A 424 -19.74 13.25 -17.80
C VAL A 424 -18.24 13.12 -17.55
N TRP A 425 -17.76 11.91 -17.25
CA TRP A 425 -16.34 11.64 -17.06
C TRP A 425 -15.55 11.77 -18.38
N VAL A 426 -16.09 11.25 -19.47
CA VAL A 426 -15.56 11.43 -20.82
C VAL A 426 -15.50 12.91 -21.21
N PHE A 427 -16.57 13.65 -20.94
CA PHE A 427 -16.62 15.08 -21.21
C PHE A 427 -15.57 15.85 -20.40
N ALA A 428 -15.34 15.48 -19.13
CA ALA A 428 -14.25 16.05 -18.36
C ALA A 428 -12.87 15.72 -18.96
N LEU A 429 -12.62 14.48 -19.38
CA LEU A 429 -11.37 14.10 -20.04
C LEU A 429 -11.14 14.87 -21.34
N HIS A 430 -12.19 15.03 -22.15
CA HIS A 430 -12.16 15.84 -23.35
C HIS A 430 -11.62 17.26 -23.08
N LEU A 431 -12.17 17.93 -22.07
CA LEU A 431 -11.72 19.27 -21.70
C LEU A 431 -10.29 19.25 -21.14
N TYR A 432 -9.93 18.24 -20.33
CA TYR A 432 -8.55 18.08 -19.87
C TYR A 432 -7.57 17.96 -21.03
N PHE A 433 -7.86 17.14 -22.05
CA PHE A 433 -6.97 16.98 -23.20
C PHE A 433 -6.90 18.22 -24.08
N LEU A 434 -7.98 19.01 -24.19
CA LEU A 434 -7.91 20.34 -24.81
C LEU A 434 -6.91 21.24 -24.08
N PHE A 435 -7.01 21.32 -22.74
CA PHE A 435 -6.05 22.07 -21.92
C PHE A 435 -4.63 21.55 -22.09
N LYS A 436 -4.43 20.24 -22.01
CA LYS A 436 -3.12 19.59 -22.14
C LYS A 436 -2.47 19.82 -23.50
N SER A 437 -3.24 19.80 -24.59
CA SER A 437 -2.70 19.92 -25.95
C SER A 437 -2.52 21.35 -26.42
N TYR A 438 -3.31 22.29 -25.91
CA TYR A 438 -3.40 23.64 -26.50
C TYR A 438 -3.12 24.78 -25.52
N SER A 439 -2.78 24.49 -24.26
CA SER A 439 -2.33 25.51 -23.31
C SER A 439 -0.91 25.25 -22.83
N ASP A 440 -0.18 26.32 -22.50
CA ASP A 440 1.14 26.25 -21.87
C ASP A 440 1.06 26.17 -20.33
N PHE A 441 -0.13 25.90 -19.79
CA PHE A 441 -0.35 25.87 -18.35
C PHE A 441 0.20 24.59 -17.73
N ASP A 442 0.59 24.74 -16.47
CA ASP A 442 1.03 23.64 -15.64
C ASP A 442 -0.17 23.06 -14.89
N LEU A 443 -0.72 21.97 -15.43
CA LEU A 443 -2.04 21.46 -15.10
C LEU A 443 -1.98 20.29 -14.11
N SER A 444 -3.03 20.14 -13.31
CA SER A 444 -3.28 18.93 -12.54
C SER A 444 -4.75 18.53 -12.57
N PHE A 445 -5.01 17.25 -12.90
CA PHE A 445 -6.33 16.63 -12.80
C PHE A 445 -6.41 15.77 -11.53
N ASN A 446 -7.37 16.10 -10.66
CA ASN A 446 -7.65 15.35 -9.44
C ASN A 446 -9.09 14.79 -9.48
N PRO A 447 -9.27 13.47 -9.64
CA PRO A 447 -10.58 12.83 -9.67
C PRO A 447 -11.49 13.24 -8.51
N ARG A 448 -10.95 13.41 -7.29
CA ARG A 448 -11.76 13.77 -6.13
C ARG A 448 -12.27 15.21 -6.18
N GLU A 449 -11.43 16.14 -6.63
CA GLU A 449 -11.81 17.54 -6.78
C GLU A 449 -12.86 17.68 -7.88
N PHE A 450 -12.69 16.98 -8.99
CA PHE A 450 -13.71 16.91 -10.03
C PHE A 450 -15.01 16.29 -9.51
N GLN A 451 -14.94 15.14 -8.85
CA GLN A 451 -16.10 14.39 -8.38
C GLN A 451 -16.94 15.17 -7.36
N ASN A 452 -16.30 15.97 -6.50
CA ASN A 452 -16.96 16.68 -5.40
C ASN A 452 -17.30 18.14 -5.73
N GLU A 453 -16.46 18.80 -6.53
CA GLU A 453 -16.53 20.25 -6.74
C GLU A 453 -16.60 20.65 -8.22
N GLN A 454 -16.66 19.67 -9.13
CA GLN A 454 -16.70 19.87 -10.59
C GLN A 454 -15.56 20.77 -11.09
N THR A 455 -14.44 20.73 -10.37
CA THR A 455 -13.19 21.37 -10.77
C THR A 455 -12.46 20.44 -11.73
N LEU A 456 -12.36 20.86 -12.99
CA LEU A 456 -11.74 20.10 -14.07
C LEU A 456 -10.23 20.00 -13.87
N VAL A 457 -9.55 21.13 -13.80
CA VAL A 457 -8.09 21.22 -13.61
C VAL A 457 -7.75 22.29 -12.61
N THR A 458 -6.65 22.06 -11.90
CA THR A 458 -5.98 23.06 -11.08
C THR A 458 -4.71 23.50 -11.81
N ILE A 459 -4.59 24.80 -12.08
CA ILE A 459 -3.38 25.41 -12.63
C ILE A 459 -2.53 25.89 -11.46
N ASP A 460 -1.34 25.34 -11.35
CA ASP A 460 -0.43 25.61 -10.24
C ASP A 460 0.35 26.91 -10.46
N PHE A 461 0.25 27.82 -9.50
CA PHE A 461 1.09 29.01 -9.38
C PHE A 461 1.76 29.01 -8.00
N GLU A 462 2.95 29.61 -7.88
CA GLU A 462 3.79 29.52 -6.66
C GLU A 462 3.08 29.91 -5.35
N ASP A 463 2.13 30.87 -5.39
CA ASP A 463 1.45 31.36 -4.18
C ASP A 463 -0.05 31.01 -4.10
N LYS A 464 -0.78 31.00 -5.22
CA LYS A 464 -2.24 30.80 -5.23
C LYS A 464 -2.72 30.06 -6.50
N PRO A 465 -3.29 28.85 -6.37
CA PRO A 465 -3.73 28.08 -7.52
C PRO A 465 -4.97 28.68 -8.20
N VAL A 466 -5.18 28.30 -9.46
CA VAL A 466 -6.37 28.63 -10.23
C VAL A 466 -7.17 27.36 -10.51
N TYR A 467 -8.39 27.30 -10.00
CA TYR A 467 -9.32 26.19 -10.15
C TYR A 467 -10.25 26.46 -11.34
N VAL A 468 -10.20 25.59 -12.35
CA VAL A 468 -11.10 25.64 -13.52
C VAL A 468 -12.36 24.83 -13.20
N ASP A 469 -13.47 25.52 -12.96
CA ASP A 469 -14.78 24.95 -12.59
C ASP A 469 -15.65 24.81 -13.85
N ILE A 470 -16.14 23.60 -14.11
CA ILE A 470 -16.98 23.28 -15.28
C ILE A 470 -18.42 22.91 -14.90
N SER A 471 -18.84 23.20 -13.67
CA SER A 471 -20.20 22.90 -13.17
C SER A 471 -21.30 23.47 -14.06
N GLN A 472 -21.09 24.64 -14.69
CA GLN A 472 -22.07 25.25 -15.60
C GLN A 472 -22.22 24.52 -16.93
N LEU A 473 -21.16 23.86 -17.41
CA LEU A 473 -21.20 23.04 -18.62
C LEU A 473 -21.95 21.72 -18.38
N ILE A 474 -21.89 21.20 -17.15
CA ILE A 474 -22.53 19.93 -16.75
C ILE A 474 -23.98 20.17 -16.31
N LEU A 475 -24.23 21.11 -15.38
CA LEU A 475 -25.52 21.26 -14.70
C LEU A 475 -26.51 22.21 -15.41
N GLY A 476 -26.08 22.90 -16.47
CA GLY A 476 -26.89 23.87 -17.22
C GLY A 476 -27.18 25.19 -16.48
N GLU A 477 -27.85 26.12 -17.17
CA GLU A 477 -27.99 27.56 -16.80
C GLU A 477 -28.93 27.88 -15.62
N ASN A 478 -29.30 26.94 -14.75
CA ASN A 478 -30.30 27.21 -13.72
C ASN A 478 -29.80 28.11 -12.56
N ARG A 479 -28.53 28.56 -12.58
CA ARG A 479 -27.99 29.59 -11.68
C ARG A 479 -26.97 30.49 -12.40
N ARG A 480 -27.23 31.81 -12.43
CA ARG A 480 -26.24 32.84 -12.83
C ARG A 480 -25.14 32.94 -11.77
N LEU A 481 -24.13 32.09 -11.89
CA LEU A 481 -22.93 32.16 -11.05
C LEU A 481 -21.96 33.20 -11.60
N LYS A 482 -21.20 33.84 -10.72
CA LYS A 482 -20.10 34.73 -11.14
C LYS A 482 -19.04 33.90 -11.85
N GLN A 483 -18.57 34.38 -13.01
CA GLN A 483 -17.53 33.71 -13.79
C GLN A 483 -16.21 33.59 -13.01
N VAL A 484 -15.87 34.59 -12.20
CA VAL A 484 -14.66 34.58 -11.39
C VAL A 484 -15.04 34.75 -9.91
N VAL A 485 -14.53 33.86 -9.07
CA VAL A 485 -14.65 33.94 -7.60
C VAL A 485 -13.26 33.85 -7.00
N LYS A 486 -12.88 34.90 -6.25
CA LYS A 486 -11.62 34.95 -5.52
C LYS A 486 -11.85 34.46 -4.09
N SER A 487 -10.90 33.70 -3.57
CA SER A 487 -10.87 33.24 -2.18
C SER A 487 -9.45 33.32 -1.63
N ASP A 488 -9.31 33.12 -0.31
CA ASP A 488 -7.99 33.02 0.33
C ASP A 488 -7.19 31.81 -0.18
N HIS A 489 -7.86 30.83 -0.77
CA HIS A 489 -7.28 29.55 -1.20
C HIS A 489 -6.93 29.53 -2.69
N GLY A 490 -7.22 30.60 -3.43
CA GLY A 490 -7.00 30.69 -4.87
C GLY A 490 -8.12 31.37 -5.63
N LEU A 491 -8.02 31.33 -6.96
CA LEU A 491 -9.04 31.85 -7.87
C LEU A 491 -9.82 30.69 -8.48
N ARG A 492 -11.14 30.76 -8.42
CA ARG A 492 -12.03 29.85 -9.15
C ARG A 492 -12.56 30.55 -10.39
N TRP A 493 -12.17 30.04 -11.55
CA TRP A 493 -12.67 30.49 -12.85
C TRP A 493 -13.67 29.48 -13.37
N ARG A 494 -14.90 29.93 -13.64
CA ARG A 494 -15.98 29.11 -14.16
C ARG A 494 -16.02 29.21 -15.67
N TRP A 495 -15.91 28.07 -16.33
CA TRP A 495 -16.15 28.00 -17.76
C TRP A 495 -17.66 28.05 -18.01
N ALA A 496 -18.16 29.22 -18.38
CA ALA A 496 -19.52 29.38 -18.87
C ALA A 496 -19.55 29.03 -20.37
N PRO A 497 -20.56 28.28 -20.85
CA PRO A 497 -20.80 28.24 -22.30
C PRO A 497 -21.04 29.68 -22.75
N GLY A 498 -20.27 30.15 -23.74
CA GLY A 498 -20.56 31.44 -24.37
C GLY A 498 -21.86 31.38 -25.18
N GLU A 499 -22.03 32.29 -26.14
CA GLU A 499 -23.10 32.18 -27.16
C GLU A 499 -22.92 30.99 -28.14
N ALA A 500 -21.85 30.19 -27.98
CA ALA A 500 -21.52 29.08 -28.87
C ALA A 500 -21.85 27.74 -28.21
N GLU A 501 -22.73 26.96 -28.86
CA GLU A 501 -22.98 25.57 -28.51
C GLU A 501 -21.83 24.66 -29.00
N PRO A 502 -21.55 23.54 -28.31
CA PRO A 502 -20.55 22.56 -28.75
C PRO A 502 -20.79 22.10 -30.21
N GLU A 503 -19.74 22.11 -31.04
CA GLU A 503 -19.84 21.86 -32.48
C GLU A 503 -19.76 20.37 -32.85
N ILE A 504 -19.17 19.53 -31.99
CA ILE A 504 -19.01 18.11 -32.22
C ILE A 504 -20.07 17.35 -31.42
N MET A 505 -20.80 16.47 -32.10
CA MET A 505 -21.75 15.54 -31.49
C MET A 505 -21.27 14.11 -31.75
N LEU A 506 -20.83 13.43 -30.69
CA LEU A 506 -20.43 12.02 -30.76
C LEU A 506 -21.23 11.22 -29.74
N HIS A 507 -21.95 10.19 -30.18
CA HIS A 507 -22.88 9.41 -29.33
C HIS A 507 -23.90 10.28 -28.57
N GLU A 508 -24.32 11.40 -29.15
CA GLU A 508 -25.20 12.41 -28.53
C GLU A 508 -24.59 13.21 -27.38
N ILE A 509 -23.31 12.98 -27.09
CA ILE A 509 -22.49 13.77 -26.17
C ILE A 509 -21.92 14.98 -26.92
N ARG A 510 -21.97 16.13 -26.28
CA ARG A 510 -21.53 17.42 -26.81
C ARG A 510 -20.04 17.65 -26.54
N PHE A 511 -19.26 17.97 -27.56
CA PHE A 511 -17.82 18.22 -27.47
C PHE A 511 -17.42 19.55 -28.13
N PHE A 512 -16.40 20.22 -27.57
CA PHE A 512 -15.88 21.49 -28.06
C PHE A 512 -14.75 21.30 -29.05
N THR A 513 -14.66 22.15 -30.07
CA THR A 513 -13.52 22.15 -30.99
C THR A 513 -12.32 22.90 -30.40
N GLU A 514 -11.13 22.70 -30.97
CA GLU A 514 -9.93 23.49 -30.65
C GLU A 514 -10.20 25.00 -30.78
N ALA A 515 -10.97 25.41 -31.81
CA ALA A 515 -11.31 26.81 -32.04
C ALA A 515 -12.16 27.38 -30.89
N GLN A 516 -13.18 26.64 -30.46
CA GLN A 516 -14.03 27.03 -29.33
C GLN A 516 -13.23 27.07 -28.01
N PHE A 517 -12.32 26.12 -27.82
CA PHE A 517 -11.43 26.08 -26.66
C PHE A 517 -10.50 27.29 -26.60
N LYS A 518 -9.90 27.70 -27.73
CA LYS A 518 -9.00 28.87 -27.76
C LYS A 518 -9.68 30.15 -27.29
N THR A 519 -10.94 30.37 -27.64
CA THR A 519 -11.71 31.51 -27.12
C THR A 519 -11.90 31.43 -25.61
N ALA A 520 -12.20 30.24 -25.07
CA ALA A 520 -12.29 30.05 -23.62
C ALA A 520 -10.93 30.27 -22.93
N LEU A 521 -9.84 29.78 -23.52
CA LEU A 521 -8.48 29.92 -23.03
C LEU A 521 -8.06 31.39 -22.92
N GLU A 522 -8.37 32.22 -23.92
CA GLU A 522 -8.11 33.67 -23.89
C GLU A 522 -8.82 34.36 -22.71
N THR A 523 -10.08 33.99 -22.45
CA THR A 523 -10.83 34.56 -21.31
C THR A 523 -10.26 34.13 -19.96
N LEU A 524 -9.79 32.89 -19.85
CA LEU A 524 -9.09 32.40 -18.66
C LEU A 524 -7.76 33.12 -18.45
N GLN A 525 -6.93 33.25 -19.49
CA GLN A 525 -5.66 33.99 -19.44
C GLN A 525 -5.87 35.44 -18.99
N THR A 526 -6.92 36.10 -19.50
CA THR A 526 -7.29 37.46 -19.08
C THR A 526 -7.65 37.52 -17.59
N ALA A 527 -8.43 36.55 -17.10
CA ALA A 527 -8.80 36.48 -15.69
C ALA A 527 -7.60 36.20 -14.77
N ILE A 528 -6.68 35.34 -15.20
CA ILE A 528 -5.43 35.04 -14.48
C ILE A 528 -4.55 36.29 -14.42
N ALA A 529 -4.37 37.01 -15.53
CA ALA A 529 -3.57 38.23 -15.56
C ALA A 529 -4.13 39.32 -14.63
N ALA A 530 -5.46 39.48 -14.59
CA ALA A 530 -6.14 40.40 -13.66
C ALA A 530 -5.98 39.97 -12.20
N TYR A 531 -5.92 38.67 -11.93
CA TYR A 531 -5.72 38.14 -10.58
C TYR A 531 -4.28 38.32 -10.08
N GLN A 532 -3.30 38.08 -10.94
CA GLN A 532 -1.89 38.24 -10.61
C GLN A 532 -1.53 39.72 -10.41
N SER A 533 -2.11 40.64 -11.21
CA SER A 533 -1.86 42.08 -11.04
C SER A 533 -2.42 42.65 -9.73
N GLU A 534 -3.57 42.16 -9.27
CA GLU A 534 -4.15 42.52 -7.96
C GLU A 534 -3.42 41.88 -6.77
N ALA A 535 -2.66 40.80 -6.97
CA ALA A 535 -1.87 40.18 -5.90
C ALA A 535 -0.53 40.88 -5.66
N VAL A 536 -0.04 41.66 -6.64
CA VAL A 536 1.21 42.42 -6.60
C VAL A 536 0.99 43.86 -6.10
N ALA A 537 -0.25 44.36 -6.13
CA ALA A 537 -0.67 45.67 -5.64
C ALA A 537 -1.09 45.61 -4.16
#